data_AF-A0A9E0VEW6-F1
#
_entry.id   AF-A0A9E0VEW6-F1
#
_cell.length_a   1.000
_cell.length_b   1.000
_cell.length_c   1.000
_cell.angle_alpha   90.00
_cell.angle_beta   90.00
_cell.angle_gamma   90.00
#
_symmetry.space_group_name_H-M   'P 1'
#
loop_
_entity.id
_entity.type
_entity.pdbx_description
1 polymer ?
#
loop_
_entity_poly.entity_id
_entity_poly.type
_entity_poly.pdbx_seq_one_letter_code
_entity_poly.pdbx_strand_id
1 'polypeptide(L)'
;MFLTLLSGVSMTAQTGNPPCPAIEIAGGGVVRPGDPMSFSVKEAENLKLEYEWTVSEGTIVEGRNGSSIKIDTTGLGGRNITATVKIKGLPANCADTASEIGSVIQTLPLELYD
;
A
#
# COMPACT_ATOMS: atom_id res chain seq x y z
N MET A 1 -60.71 -14.06 -18.15
CA MET A 1 -60.56 -12.96 -17.18
C MET A 1 -59.07 -12.68 -17.03
N PHE A 2 -58.59 -11.63 -17.70
CA PHE A 2 -57.21 -11.16 -17.63
C PHE A 2 -57.12 -10.10 -16.52
N LEU A 3 -56.27 -10.32 -15.51
CA LEU A 3 -55.87 -9.37 -14.46
C LEU A 3 -54.58 -9.94 -13.84
N THR A 4 -53.49 -9.24 -13.49
CA THR A 4 -53.02 -7.85 -13.63
C THR A 4 -51.53 -7.88 -13.28
N LEU A 5 -50.77 -6.95 -13.85
CA LEU A 5 -49.34 -6.69 -13.63
C LEU A 5 -48.98 -6.42 -12.16
N LEU A 6 -47.81 -6.86 -11.72
CA LEU A 6 -46.97 -6.08 -10.80
C LEU A 6 -45.52 -6.08 -11.29
N SER A 7 -45.12 -4.88 -11.71
CA SER A 7 -43.81 -4.48 -12.17
C SER A 7 -42.78 -4.58 -11.05
N GLY A 8 -41.79 -5.45 -11.19
CA GLY A 8 -40.51 -5.32 -10.50
C GLY A 8 -39.60 -4.42 -11.33
N VAL A 9 -39.61 -3.12 -11.07
CA VAL A 9 -38.56 -2.23 -11.61
C VAL A 9 -37.32 -2.52 -10.77
N SER A 10 -36.41 -3.35 -11.28
CA SER A 10 -35.07 -3.46 -10.72
C SER A 10 -34.41 -2.08 -10.81
N MET A 11 -34.10 -1.48 -9.67
CA MET A 11 -33.37 -0.22 -9.62
C MET A 11 -32.02 -0.43 -10.31
N THR A 12 -31.83 0.24 -11.45
CA THR A 12 -30.52 0.37 -12.08
C THR A 12 -29.72 1.41 -11.32
N ALA A 13 -28.73 0.96 -10.56
CA ALA A 13 -27.54 1.74 -10.20
C ALA A 13 -26.35 0.86 -10.62
N GLN A 14 -25.45 1.24 -11.51
CA GLN A 14 -24.63 2.45 -11.40
C GLN A 14 -24.34 3.04 -12.78
N THR A 15 -24.75 4.28 -12.94
CA THR A 15 -24.28 5.22 -13.97
C THR A 15 -22.77 5.48 -13.80
N GLY A 16 -21.96 5.00 -14.75
CA GLY A 16 -20.82 5.74 -15.29
C GLY A 16 -19.56 6.01 -14.45
N ASN A 17 -19.34 5.36 -13.30
CA ASN A 17 -18.02 5.44 -12.64
C ASN A 17 -17.20 4.18 -13.00
N PRO A 18 -15.98 4.29 -13.54
CA PRO A 18 -15.12 3.13 -13.71
C PRO A 18 -14.90 2.45 -12.34
N PRO A 19 -14.87 1.11 -12.29
CA PRO A 19 -14.60 0.40 -11.05
C PRO A 19 -13.25 0.84 -10.48
N CYS A 20 -13.13 0.93 -9.15
CA CYS A 20 -11.87 1.31 -8.53
C CYS A 20 -10.80 0.26 -8.86
N PRO A 21 -9.60 0.70 -9.28
CA PRO A 21 -8.52 -0.24 -9.56
C PRO A 21 -8.07 -0.89 -8.25
N ALA A 22 -7.66 -2.15 -8.34
CA ALA A 22 -7.04 -2.85 -7.22
C ALA A 22 -5.62 -2.31 -7.02
N ILE A 23 -5.40 -1.66 -5.87
CA ILE A 23 -4.10 -1.18 -5.43
C ILE A 23 -3.62 -2.10 -4.32
N GLU A 24 -2.47 -2.74 -4.54
CA GLU A 24 -1.82 -3.57 -3.51
C GLU A 24 -0.41 -3.03 -3.27
N ILE A 25 0.04 -3.04 -2.01
CA ILE A 25 1.44 -2.80 -1.69
C ILE A 25 2.10 -4.16 -1.50
N ALA A 26 3.29 -4.34 -2.06
CA ALA A 26 4.12 -5.50 -1.85
C ALA A 26 5.48 -5.09 -1.28
N GLY A 27 6.15 -6.01 -0.59
CA GLY A 27 7.47 -5.79 -0.01
C GLY A 27 7.43 -5.84 1.51
N GLY A 28 8.24 -5.02 2.17
CA GLY A 28 8.35 -4.97 3.62
C GLY A 28 9.14 -6.12 4.21
N GLY A 29 8.68 -7.36 4.05
CA GLY A 29 9.40 -8.59 4.42
C GLY A 29 10.07 -8.55 5.80
N VAL A 30 11.15 -9.31 5.93
CA VAL A 30 11.99 -9.35 7.13
C VAL A 30 13.44 -9.10 6.73
N VAL A 31 14.05 -8.02 7.21
CA VAL A 31 15.42 -7.60 6.86
C VAL A 31 16.31 -7.44 8.09
N ARG A 32 17.64 -7.38 7.90
CA ARG A 32 18.56 -7.02 8.99
C ARG A 32 18.65 -5.50 9.15
N PRO A 33 19.03 -4.99 10.32
CA PRO A 33 19.30 -3.56 10.47
C PRO A 33 20.39 -3.12 9.50
N GLY A 34 20.13 -2.07 8.74
CA GLY A 34 21.02 -1.52 7.72
C GLY A 34 20.84 -2.14 6.32
N ASP A 35 20.17 -3.28 6.19
CA ASP A 35 19.74 -3.78 4.88
C ASP A 35 18.58 -2.91 4.37
N PRO A 36 18.59 -2.48 3.10
CA PRO A 36 17.52 -1.64 2.56
C PRO A 36 16.20 -2.42 2.52
N MET A 37 15.14 -1.84 3.10
CA MET A 37 13.79 -2.36 2.99
C MET A 37 13.07 -1.70 1.81
N SER A 38 12.39 -2.48 0.98
CA SER A 38 11.67 -1.97 -0.20
C SER A 38 10.18 -2.22 -0.12
N PHE A 39 9.40 -1.24 -0.56
CA PHE A 39 7.96 -1.37 -0.80
C PHE A 39 7.64 -0.90 -2.22
N SER A 40 6.64 -1.53 -2.84
CA SER A 40 6.19 -1.17 -4.18
C SER A 40 4.69 -1.28 -4.31
N VAL A 41 4.07 -0.34 -5.00
CA VAL A 41 2.68 -0.45 -5.45
C VAL A 41 2.63 -1.43 -6.62
N LYS A 42 1.75 -2.42 -6.52
CA LYS A 42 1.31 -3.26 -7.63
C LYS A 42 0.01 -2.69 -8.17
N GLU A 43 0.03 -2.35 -9.44
CA GLU A 43 -1.10 -1.74 -10.13
C GLU A 43 -1.61 -2.68 -11.21
N ALA A 44 -2.93 -2.87 -11.26
CA ALA A 44 -3.57 -3.68 -12.28
C ALA A 44 -3.80 -2.90 -13.60
N GLU A 45 -3.70 -1.57 -13.58
CA GLU A 45 -4.08 -0.70 -14.69
C GLU A 45 -2.99 0.32 -15.05
N ASN A 46 -2.88 0.70 -16.33
CA ASN A 46 -1.93 1.71 -16.83
C ASN A 46 -2.45 3.14 -16.57
N LEU A 47 -2.77 3.46 -15.32
CA LEU A 47 -3.19 4.80 -14.93
C LEU A 47 -1.95 5.69 -14.72
N LYS A 48 -2.08 6.98 -15.04
CA LYS A 48 -1.04 7.96 -14.71
C LYS A 48 -1.25 8.42 -13.27
N LEU A 49 -0.59 7.73 -12.34
CA LEU A 49 -0.71 7.95 -10.91
C LEU A 49 0.48 8.73 -10.36
N GLU A 50 0.22 9.52 -9.31
CA GLU A 50 1.24 10.17 -8.51
C GLU A 50 1.23 9.56 -7.11
N TYR A 51 2.41 9.36 -6.53
CA TYR A 51 2.57 8.72 -5.23
C TYR A 51 3.17 9.68 -4.23
N GLU A 52 2.78 9.54 -2.98
CA GLU A 52 3.33 10.26 -1.86
C GLU A 52 3.52 9.28 -0.71
N TRP A 53 4.77 8.86 -0.49
CA TRP A 53 5.12 7.87 0.52
C TRP A 53 5.51 8.49 1.85
N THR A 54 5.04 7.86 2.92
CA THR A 54 5.42 8.13 4.30
C THR A 54 5.78 6.82 4.99
N VAL A 55 6.64 6.89 6.00
CA VAL A 55 7.07 5.74 6.80
C VAL A 55 7.01 6.11 8.28
N SER A 56 6.63 5.14 9.10
CA SER A 56 6.56 5.30 10.57
C SER A 56 7.94 5.36 11.23
N GLU A 57 8.93 4.70 10.64
CA GLU A 57 10.31 4.60 11.15
C GLU A 57 11.29 4.56 9.97
N GLY A 58 12.55 4.90 10.22
CA GLY A 58 13.60 4.94 9.20
C GLY A 58 13.49 6.12 8.25
N THR A 59 14.27 6.06 7.17
CA THR A 59 14.33 7.14 6.18
C THR A 59 14.17 6.60 4.78
N ILE A 60 13.23 7.16 4.01
CA ILE A 60 13.11 6.87 2.58
C ILE A 60 14.33 7.47 1.87
N VAL A 61 15.20 6.61 1.33
CA VAL A 61 16.43 7.00 0.61
C VAL A 61 16.24 7.09 -0.90
N GLU A 62 15.17 6.48 -1.44
CA GLU A 62 14.87 6.47 -2.87
C GLU A 62 13.36 6.42 -3.10
N GLY A 63 12.88 7.06 -4.17
CA GLY A 63 11.55 6.78 -4.72
C GLY A 63 10.34 7.36 -3.98
N ARG A 64 10.51 8.37 -3.10
CA ARG A 64 9.40 8.95 -2.29
C ARG A 64 8.14 9.34 -3.08
N ASN A 65 8.29 9.71 -4.35
CA ASN A 65 7.18 10.08 -5.24
C ASN A 65 6.98 9.09 -6.41
N GLY A 66 7.53 7.88 -6.30
CA GLY A 66 7.45 6.82 -7.30
C GLY A 66 6.59 5.65 -6.86
N SER A 67 6.41 4.67 -7.75
CA SER A 67 5.67 3.43 -7.45
C SER A 67 6.42 2.49 -6.52
N SER A 68 7.68 2.78 -6.19
CA SER A 68 8.50 2.01 -5.27
C SER A 68 9.38 2.92 -4.42
N ILE A 69 9.61 2.52 -3.18
CA ILE A 69 10.51 3.18 -2.24
C ILE A 69 11.56 2.22 -1.71
N LYS A 70 12.72 2.77 -1.34
CA LYS A 70 13.72 2.11 -0.50
C LYS A 70 13.90 2.88 0.80
N ILE A 71 14.00 2.16 1.90
CA ILE A 71 14.09 2.68 3.26
C ILE A 71 15.39 2.19 3.88
N ASP A 72 16.15 3.11 4.47
CA ASP A 72 17.28 2.79 5.33
C ASP A 72 16.76 2.32 6.70
N THR A 73 17.20 1.12 7.09
CA THR A 73 16.80 0.46 8.33
C THR A 73 17.90 0.45 9.40
N THR A 74 18.97 1.22 9.20
CA THR A 74 20.09 1.32 10.13
C THR A 74 19.61 1.72 11.52
N GLY A 75 19.98 0.92 12.53
CA GLY A 75 19.61 1.17 13.93
C GLY A 75 18.18 0.78 14.31
N LEU A 76 17.39 0.20 13.40
CA LEU A 76 15.98 -0.16 13.65
C LEU A 76 15.77 -1.62 14.06
N GLY A 77 16.79 -2.29 14.59
CA GLY A 77 16.67 -3.70 15.00
C GLY A 77 15.54 -3.93 16.00
N GLY A 78 14.70 -4.94 15.72
CA GLY A 78 13.52 -5.27 16.52
C GLY A 78 12.31 -4.37 16.29
N ARG A 79 12.33 -3.51 15.26
CA ARG A 79 11.23 -2.60 14.94
C ARG A 79 10.44 -3.09 13.72
N ASN A 80 9.17 -2.71 13.69
CA ASN A 80 8.34 -2.81 12.51
C ASN A 80 8.26 -1.43 11.83
N ILE A 81 8.28 -1.43 10.51
CA ILE A 81 8.16 -0.24 9.67
C ILE A 81 6.86 -0.37 8.89
N THR A 82 5.89 0.47 9.22
CA THR A 82 4.70 0.70 8.37
C THR A 82 5.05 1.72 7.30
N ALA A 83 4.91 1.34 6.04
CA ALA A 83 4.94 2.23 4.89
C ALA A 83 3.51 2.54 4.45
N THR A 84 3.22 3.82 4.21
CA THR A 84 1.92 4.31 3.77
C THR A 84 2.10 5.13 2.50
N VAL A 85 1.34 4.80 1.47
CA VAL A 85 1.30 5.58 0.21
C VAL A 85 -0.05 6.25 0.08
N LYS A 86 -0.01 7.52 -0.32
CA LYS A 86 -1.17 8.23 -0.85
C LYS A 86 -1.03 8.34 -2.36
N ILE A 87 -2.09 8.02 -3.11
CA ILE A 87 -2.11 7.91 -4.56
C ILE A 87 -3.05 8.98 -5.11
N LYS A 88 -2.58 9.78 -6.06
CA LYS A 88 -3.41 10.77 -6.78
C LYS A 88 -3.62 10.30 -8.21
N GLY A 89 -4.77 10.66 -8.79
CA GLY A 89 -5.17 10.28 -10.16
C GLY A 89 -6.14 9.10 -10.26
N LEU A 90 -6.60 8.56 -9.12
CA LEU A 90 -7.64 7.53 -9.08
C LEU A 90 -9.03 8.12 -9.38
N PRO A 91 -10.00 7.31 -9.87
CA PRO A 91 -11.37 7.74 -10.04
C PRO A 91 -11.99 8.29 -8.75
N ALA A 92 -12.94 9.20 -8.90
CA ALA A 92 -13.66 9.76 -7.76
C ALA A 92 -14.33 8.65 -6.93
N ASN A 93 -14.25 8.79 -5.60
CA ASN A 93 -14.76 7.84 -4.60
C ASN A 93 -13.94 6.55 -4.43
N CYS A 94 -12.75 6.43 -5.05
CA CYS A 94 -11.84 5.34 -4.75
C CYS A 94 -10.95 5.66 -3.55
N ALA A 95 -10.62 4.63 -2.76
CA ALA A 95 -9.65 4.76 -1.68
C ALA A 95 -8.28 5.10 -2.27
N ASP A 96 -7.68 6.18 -1.76
CA ASP A 96 -6.45 6.76 -2.29
C ASP A 96 -5.24 6.44 -1.42
N THR A 97 -5.41 5.64 -0.36
CA THR A 97 -4.37 5.38 0.63
C THR A 97 -4.25 3.88 0.87
N ALA A 98 -3.02 3.37 0.90
CA ALA A 98 -2.72 1.98 1.23
C ALA A 98 -1.50 1.91 2.16
N SER A 99 -1.36 0.81 2.92
CA SER A 99 -0.24 0.60 3.84
C SER A 99 0.19 -0.86 3.91
N GLU A 100 1.47 -1.09 4.15
CA GLU A 100 2.05 -2.42 4.38
C GLU A 100 3.14 -2.35 5.47
N ILE A 101 3.43 -3.48 6.10
CA ILE A 101 4.38 -3.59 7.21
C ILE A 101 5.57 -4.47 6.80
N GLY A 102 6.76 -3.99 7.12
CA GLY A 102 7.99 -4.80 7.13
C GLY A 102 8.60 -4.86 8.52
N SER A 103 9.40 -5.88 8.77
CA SER A 103 10.06 -6.09 10.06
C SER A 103 11.58 -6.06 9.92
N VAL A 104 12.25 -5.44 10.88
CA VAL A 104 13.71 -5.45 10.99
C VAL A 104 14.08 -6.37 12.15
N ILE A 105 14.81 -7.45 11.87
CA ILE A 105 15.17 -8.39 12.93
C ILE A 105 16.08 -7.73 13.96
N GLN A 106 15.93 -8.13 15.21
CA GLN A 106 16.87 -7.73 16.25
C GLN A 106 18.15 -8.57 16.12
N THR A 107 19.29 -7.90 15.95
CA THR A 107 20.61 -8.53 16.14
C THR A 107 21.02 -8.37 17.59
N LEU A 108 20.98 -9.47 18.36
CA LEU A 108 21.56 -9.50 19.70
C LEU A 108 23.08 -9.67 19.58
N PRO A 109 23.89 -8.82 20.22
CA PRO A 109 25.33 -9.04 20.32
C PRO A 109 25.59 -10.37 21.03
N LEU A 110 26.47 -11.21 20.47
CA LEU A 110 26.86 -12.50 21.07
C LEU A 110 27.54 -12.34 22.44
N GLU A 111 28.01 -11.13 22.76
CA GLU A 111 28.66 -10.79 24.04
C GLU A 111 27.71 -10.74 25.24
N LEU A 112 26.39 -10.85 25.03
CA LEU A 112 25.38 -10.89 26.10
C LEU A 112 25.04 -12.32 26.59
N TYR A 113 25.71 -13.34 26.05
CA TYR A 113 25.47 -14.75 26.37
C TYR A 113 26.63 -15.43 27.13
N ASP A 114 27.60 -14.66 27.64
CA ASP A 114 28.72 -15.15 28.47
C ASP A 114 28.48 -14.81 29.96
#